data_AF-A0A0W7TRW7-F1
#
_entry.id   AF-A0A0W7TRW7-F1
#
_cell.length_a   1.000
_cell.length_b   1.000
_cell.length_c   1.000
_cell.angle_alpha   90.00
_cell.angle_beta   90.00
_cell.angle_gamma   90.00
#
_symmetry.space_group_name_H-M   'P 1'
#
loop_
_entity.id
_entity.type
_entity.pdbx_description
1 polymer ?
#
loop_
_entity_poly.entity_id
_entity_poly.type
_entity_poly.pdbx_seq_one_letter_code
_entity_poly.pdbx_strand_id
1 'polypeptide(L)'
;MIYLSKGIVKENSTEHLLQVARCGQEYSLSGEQAVLWLNGRFGFSEVKTESEKRTLKHLARMGLAETGAENTDVARYRILTQCVCCPAINAKPEIFLSRAEKEILMWLWNAGLRLTVAEIIFLREHKIRPEPRYLHAENRQALVEAIYTKNTIADNCLEQIMECAECRDETIRILLGLLKKKKLIVL
;
A
#
# COMPACT_ATOMS: atom_id res chain seq x y z
N MET A 1 -4.68 12.58 13.56
CA MET A 1 -3.76 11.46 13.27
C MET A 1 -4.48 10.49 12.37
N ILE A 2 -3.96 10.32 11.16
CA ILE A 2 -4.47 9.44 10.12
C ILE A 2 -3.70 8.11 10.16
N TYR A 3 -4.31 7.03 9.71
CA TYR A 3 -3.66 5.73 9.62
C TYR A 3 -4.22 4.85 8.52
N LEU A 4 -3.46 3.81 8.19
CA LEU A 4 -3.84 2.71 7.33
C LEU A 4 -3.48 1.40 8.04
N SER A 5 -4.42 0.45 8.07
CA SER A 5 -4.19 -0.85 8.70
C SER A 5 -3.43 -1.80 7.79
N LYS A 6 -2.66 -2.71 8.39
CA LYS A 6 -1.78 -3.65 7.69
C LYS A 6 -2.01 -5.07 8.15
N GLY A 7 -1.83 -6.01 7.23
CA GLY A 7 -1.99 -7.43 7.45
C GLY A 7 -3.25 -8.01 6.78
N ILE A 8 -3.44 -9.31 6.98
CA ILE A 8 -4.48 -10.12 6.34
C ILE A 8 -5.40 -10.67 7.40
N VAL A 9 -6.71 -10.47 7.23
CA VAL A 9 -7.72 -11.10 8.10
C VAL A 9 -7.87 -12.56 7.73
N LYS A 10 -7.82 -13.44 8.74
CA LYS A 10 -8.02 -14.89 8.60
C LYS A 10 -9.51 -15.24 8.56
N GLU A 11 -9.86 -16.36 7.93
CA GLU A 11 -11.25 -16.76 7.66
C GLU A 11 -12.12 -16.88 8.92
N ASN A 12 -11.57 -17.32 10.05
CA ASN A 12 -12.31 -17.51 11.31
C ASN A 12 -12.50 -16.22 12.12
N SER A 13 -12.26 -15.06 11.51
CA SER A 13 -12.38 -13.78 12.21
C SER A 13 -13.83 -13.30 12.26
N THR A 14 -14.18 -12.65 13.37
CA THR A 14 -15.44 -11.92 13.53
C THR A 14 -15.16 -10.43 13.71
N GLU A 15 -16.20 -9.60 13.70
CA GLU A 15 -16.05 -8.17 13.98
C GLU A 15 -15.58 -7.89 15.42
N HIS A 16 -15.85 -8.81 16.35
CA HIS A 16 -15.51 -8.68 17.77
C HIS A 16 -14.17 -9.31 18.15
N LEU A 17 -13.76 -10.35 17.41
CA LEU A 17 -12.49 -11.03 17.57
C LEU A 17 -11.86 -11.25 16.20
N LEU A 18 -10.89 -10.41 15.86
CA LEU A 18 -10.23 -10.38 14.58
C LEU A 18 -8.88 -11.10 14.67
N GLN A 19 -8.65 -12.09 13.81
CA GLN A 19 -7.35 -12.73 13.65
C GLN A 19 -6.63 -12.12 12.45
N VAL A 20 -5.56 -11.38 12.71
CA VAL A 20 -4.77 -10.69 11.69
C VAL A 20 -3.41 -11.36 11.56
N ALA A 21 -3.06 -11.80 10.36
CA ALA A 21 -1.73 -12.32 10.04
C ALA A 21 -0.88 -11.23 9.36
N ARG A 22 0.36 -11.06 9.84
CA ARG A 22 1.36 -10.21 9.19
C ARG A 22 2.76 -10.76 9.46
N CYS A 23 3.61 -10.78 8.42
CA CYS A 23 5.01 -11.20 8.53
C CYS A 23 5.22 -12.56 9.23
N GLY A 24 4.31 -13.52 9.00
CA GLY A 24 4.38 -14.85 9.61
C GLY A 24 3.92 -14.93 11.07
N GLN A 25 3.47 -13.82 11.65
CA GLN A 25 2.86 -13.76 13.00
C GLN A 25 1.36 -13.57 12.91
N GLU A 26 0.63 -14.10 13.89
CA GLU A 26 -0.82 -13.95 14.04
C GLU A 26 -1.13 -13.16 15.31
N TYR A 27 -2.05 -12.21 15.18
CA TYR A 27 -2.48 -11.32 16.26
C TYR A 27 -3.98 -11.44 16.44
N SER A 28 -4.40 -11.62 17.69
CA SER A 28 -5.81 -11.56 18.08
C SER A 28 -6.15 -10.15 18.54
N LEU A 29 -6.98 -9.44 17.78
CA LEU A 29 -7.47 -8.11 18.12
C LEU A 29 -8.92 -8.19 18.60
N SER A 30 -9.25 -7.45 19.66
CA SER A 30 -10.60 -7.34 20.19
C SER A 30 -10.91 -5.92 20.64
N GLY A 31 -12.19 -5.63 20.87
CA GLY A 31 -12.64 -4.31 21.32
C GLY A 31 -12.18 -3.17 20.39
N GLU A 32 -11.63 -2.10 20.98
CA GLU A 32 -11.19 -0.91 20.23
C GLU A 32 -10.09 -1.22 19.19
N GLN A 33 -9.23 -2.22 19.45
CA GLN A 33 -8.19 -2.61 18.49
C GLN A 33 -8.78 -3.17 17.20
N ALA A 34 -9.78 -4.05 17.31
CA ALA A 34 -10.44 -4.64 16.15
C ALA A 34 -11.19 -3.58 15.35
N VAL A 35 -11.92 -2.68 16.03
CA VAL A 35 -12.65 -1.58 15.40
C VAL A 35 -11.72 -0.65 14.62
N LEU A 36 -10.64 -0.19 15.25
CA LEU A 36 -9.66 0.68 14.58
C LEU A 36 -9.02 -0.05 13.39
N TRP A 37 -8.59 -1.30 13.57
CA TRP A 37 -7.98 -2.03 12.48
C TRP A 37 -8.94 -2.20 11.28
N LEU A 38 -10.21 -2.53 11.52
CA LEU A 38 -11.23 -2.65 10.48
C LEU A 38 -11.49 -1.32 9.76
N ASN A 39 -11.55 -0.21 10.50
CA ASN A 39 -11.76 1.13 9.94
C ASN A 39 -10.64 1.53 8.95
N GLY A 40 -9.38 1.17 9.25
CA GLY A 40 -8.23 1.45 8.40
C GLY A 40 -7.92 0.40 7.33
N ARG A 41 -8.68 -0.71 7.25
CA ARG A 41 -8.34 -1.88 6.41
C ARG A 41 -8.35 -1.59 4.91
N PHE A 42 -9.34 -0.83 4.46
CA PHE A 42 -9.59 -0.59 3.03
C PHE A 42 -9.43 0.88 2.64
N GLY A 43 -8.77 1.67 3.48
CA GLY A 43 -8.53 3.08 3.22
C GLY A 43 -8.08 3.80 4.47
N PHE A 44 -7.68 5.05 4.29
CA PHE A 44 -7.27 5.89 5.40
C PHE A 44 -8.42 6.17 6.36
N SER A 45 -8.12 6.12 7.65
CA SER A 45 -9.03 6.46 8.73
C SER A 45 -8.37 7.42 9.72
N GLU A 46 -9.17 8.10 10.53
CA GLU A 46 -8.71 9.07 11.51
C GLU A 46 -9.19 8.68 12.91
N VAL A 47 -8.33 8.88 13.90
CA VAL A 47 -8.70 8.75 15.31
C VAL A 47 -9.40 10.01 15.78
N LYS A 48 -10.42 9.82 16.62
CA LYS A 48 -11.32 10.85 17.15
C LYS A 48 -11.11 11.08 18.64
N THR A 49 -10.60 10.09 19.37
CA THR A 49 -10.41 10.17 20.83
C THR A 49 -8.97 9.89 21.25
N GLU A 50 -8.59 10.35 22.45
CA GLU A 50 -7.28 10.02 23.02
C GLU A 50 -7.13 8.53 23.37
N SER A 51 -8.25 7.83 23.63
CA SER A 51 -8.25 6.36 23.78
C SER A 51 -7.83 5.69 22.47
N GLU A 52 -8.53 6.03 21.38
CA GLU A 52 -8.24 5.49 20.05
C GLU A 52 -6.80 5.79 19.61
N LYS A 53 -6.27 6.97 19.95
CA LYS A 53 -4.88 7.34 19.66
C LYS A 53 -3.87 6.46 20.41
N ARG A 54 -4.13 6.12 21.68
CA ARG A 54 -3.27 5.21 22.46
C ARG A 54 -3.32 3.80 21.89
N THR A 55 -4.52 3.33 21.54
CA THR A 55 -4.74 2.01 20.93
C THR A 55 -4.11 1.91 19.55
N LEU A 56 -4.25 2.94 18.71
CA LEU A 56 -3.59 3.02 17.41
C LEU A 56 -2.07 3.01 17.55
N LYS A 57 -1.49 3.74 18.52
CA LYS A 57 -0.05 3.67 18.80
C LYS A 57 0.40 2.27 19.21
N HIS A 58 -0.46 1.48 19.83
CA HIS A 58 -0.18 0.09 20.14
C HIS A 58 -0.26 -0.80 18.90
N LEU A 59 -1.29 -0.65 18.05
CA LEU A 59 -1.36 -1.31 16.74
C LEU A 59 -0.13 -1.01 15.89
N ALA A 60 0.32 0.25 15.82
CA ALA A 60 1.51 0.64 15.08
C ALA A 60 2.79 -0.04 15.62
N ARG A 61 2.94 -0.14 16.95
CA ARG A 61 4.08 -0.85 17.58
C ARG A 61 4.09 -2.35 17.29
N MET A 62 2.92 -2.97 17.14
CA MET A 62 2.80 -4.37 16.67
C MET A 62 3.05 -4.50 15.16
N GLY A 63 3.24 -3.38 14.46
CA GLY A 63 3.25 -3.37 13.01
C GLY A 63 1.89 -3.82 12.48
N LEU A 64 0.76 -3.28 12.93
CA LEU A 64 -0.55 -3.56 12.34
C LEU A 64 -1.22 -2.31 11.76
N ALA A 65 -0.58 -1.15 11.88
CA ALA A 65 -0.98 0.09 11.26
C ALA A 65 0.25 0.96 10.98
N GLU A 66 0.18 1.77 9.93
CA GLU A 66 1.09 2.91 9.72
C GLU A 66 0.32 4.19 9.92
N THR A 67 0.99 5.20 10.45
CA THR A 67 0.32 6.41 10.97
C THR A 67 0.98 7.68 10.47
N GLY A 68 0.17 8.73 10.27
CA GLY A 68 0.61 10.08 9.95
C GLY A 68 0.00 11.11 10.91
N ALA A 69 0.71 12.21 11.14
CA ALA A 69 0.26 13.25 12.07
C ALA A 69 -1.06 13.90 11.62
N GLU A 70 -1.13 14.26 10.33
CA GLU A 70 -2.21 15.04 9.72
C GLU A 70 -2.77 14.33 8.48
N ASN A 71 -4.05 14.59 8.15
CA ASN A 71 -4.69 14.03 6.97
C ASN A 71 -4.40 14.89 5.73
N THR A 72 -3.15 14.88 5.27
CA THR A 72 -2.72 15.53 4.03
C THR A 72 -2.37 14.49 2.97
N ASP A 73 -2.40 14.86 1.69
CA ASP A 73 -2.05 13.93 0.62
C ASP A 73 -0.56 13.51 0.68
N VAL A 74 0.32 14.41 1.14
CA VAL A 74 1.71 14.08 1.49
C VAL A 74 1.77 13.01 2.57
N ALA A 75 0.99 13.13 3.65
CA ALA A 75 0.98 12.14 4.72
C ALA A 75 0.46 10.78 4.23
N ARG A 76 -0.56 10.77 3.36
CA ARG A 76 -1.08 9.54 2.75
C ARG A 76 -0.04 8.84 1.88
N TYR A 77 0.71 9.61 1.09
CA TYR A 77 1.84 9.10 0.32
C TYR A 77 2.92 8.49 1.24
N ARG A 78 3.35 9.23 2.27
CA ARG A 78 4.34 8.75 3.25
C ARG A 78 3.90 7.48 3.96
N ILE A 79 2.63 7.39 4.38
CA ILE A 79 2.10 6.16 4.98
C ILE A 79 2.20 4.98 4.01
N LEU A 80 1.80 5.18 2.75
CA LEU A 80 1.79 4.10 1.76
C LEU A 80 3.20 3.67 1.31
N THR A 81 4.19 4.57 1.33
CA THR A 81 5.60 4.19 1.08
C THR A 81 6.20 3.37 2.22
N GLN A 82 5.68 3.49 3.45
CA GLN A 82 6.02 2.60 4.58
C GLN A 82 5.24 1.27 4.56
N CYS A 83 4.36 1.09 3.58
CA CYS A 83 3.61 -0.13 3.38
C CYS A 83 4.14 -0.88 2.18
N VAL A 84 3.73 -2.15 2.09
CA VAL A 84 3.90 -2.87 0.84
C VAL A 84 2.58 -3.35 0.29
N CYS A 85 2.27 -2.85 -0.91
CA CYS A 85 1.07 -3.16 -1.66
C CYS A 85 1.29 -4.44 -2.46
N CYS A 86 0.63 -5.53 -2.06
CA CYS A 86 0.67 -6.80 -2.79
C CYS A 86 -0.62 -7.03 -3.56
N PRO A 87 -0.57 -7.61 -4.77
CA PRO A 87 -1.76 -8.07 -5.45
C PRO A 87 -2.43 -9.20 -4.66
N ALA A 88 -3.76 -9.17 -4.57
CA ALA A 88 -4.54 -10.20 -3.89
C ALA A 88 -4.70 -11.44 -4.79
N ILE A 89 -4.28 -12.61 -4.29
CA ILE A 89 -4.23 -13.87 -5.06
C ILE A 89 -5.62 -14.34 -5.54
N ASN A 90 -6.64 -14.18 -4.69
CA ASN A 90 -8.02 -14.60 -4.98
C ASN A 90 -8.94 -13.40 -5.26
N ALA A 91 -8.42 -12.39 -5.96
CA ALA A 91 -9.23 -11.28 -6.40
C ALA A 91 -10.39 -11.79 -7.27
N LYS A 92 -11.63 -11.37 -6.98
CA LYS A 92 -12.80 -11.54 -7.85
C LYS A 92 -12.46 -11.08 -9.28
N PRO A 93 -13.23 -11.41 -10.33
CA PRO A 93 -12.89 -10.99 -11.70
C PRO A 93 -12.69 -9.46 -11.82
N GLU A 94 -11.94 -8.98 -12.81
CA GLU A 94 -11.60 -7.55 -13.04
C GLU A 94 -12.78 -6.67 -13.49
N ILE A 95 -13.97 -6.96 -13.00
CA ILE A 95 -15.17 -6.19 -13.30
C ILE A 95 -15.02 -4.82 -12.63
N PHE A 96 -15.23 -3.75 -13.41
CA PHE A 96 -15.16 -2.34 -12.97
C PHE A 96 -13.77 -1.80 -12.60
N LEU A 97 -12.68 -2.36 -13.15
CA LEU A 97 -11.36 -1.73 -13.07
C LEU A 97 -11.17 -0.70 -14.19
N SER A 98 -10.74 0.50 -13.80
CA SER A 98 -10.32 1.54 -14.74
C SER A 98 -9.04 1.12 -15.48
N ARG A 99 -8.72 1.81 -16.58
CA ARG A 99 -7.48 1.56 -17.32
C ARG A 99 -6.24 1.72 -16.44
N ALA A 100 -6.20 2.75 -15.59
CA ALA A 100 -5.07 3.00 -14.71
C ALA A 100 -4.96 1.96 -13.58
N GLU A 101 -6.08 1.50 -13.05
CA GLU A 101 -6.12 0.40 -12.06
C GLU A 101 -5.58 -0.91 -12.65
N LYS A 102 -5.97 -1.25 -13.89
CA LYS A 102 -5.45 -2.41 -14.61
C LYS A 102 -3.95 -2.29 -14.85
N GLU A 103 -3.47 -1.11 -15.24
CA GLU A 103 -2.05 -0.88 -15.49
C GLU A 103 -1.19 -1.06 -14.22
N ILE A 104 -1.63 -0.50 -13.08
CA ILE A 104 -0.94 -0.72 -11.79
C ILE A 104 -0.98 -2.19 -11.37
N LEU A 105 -2.11 -2.89 -11.57
CA LEU A 105 -2.16 -4.32 -11.28
C LEU A 105 -1.23 -5.14 -12.17
N MET A 106 -1.13 -4.80 -13.47
CA MET A 106 -0.19 -5.48 -14.36
C MET A 106 1.25 -5.33 -13.87
N TRP A 107 1.65 -4.12 -13.43
CA TRP A 107 2.95 -3.90 -12.80
C TRP A 107 3.13 -4.76 -11.54
N LEU A 108 2.17 -4.73 -10.62
CA LEU A 108 2.27 -5.45 -9.35
C LEU A 108 2.29 -6.97 -9.49
N TRP A 109 1.61 -7.52 -10.50
CA TRP A 109 1.60 -8.96 -10.77
C TRP A 109 2.82 -9.44 -11.54
N ASN A 110 3.23 -8.67 -12.54
CA ASN A 110 4.15 -9.17 -13.56
C ASN A 110 5.54 -8.56 -13.45
N ALA A 111 5.78 -7.50 -12.69
CA ALA A 111 7.15 -7.01 -12.52
C ALA A 111 8.05 -8.11 -11.93
N GLY A 112 9.29 -8.21 -12.41
CA GLY A 112 10.32 -9.06 -11.81
C GLY A 112 10.81 -8.58 -10.43
N LEU A 113 10.10 -7.61 -9.84
CA LEU A 113 10.41 -6.89 -8.60
C LEU A 113 9.11 -6.67 -7.83
N ARG A 114 9.22 -6.57 -6.50
CA ARG A 114 8.13 -6.08 -5.66
C ARG A 114 8.19 -4.56 -5.65
N LEU A 115 7.41 -3.92 -6.52
CA LEU A 115 7.44 -2.47 -6.68
C LEU A 115 6.90 -1.74 -5.44
N THR A 116 7.63 -0.73 -4.98
CA THR A 116 7.23 0.23 -3.96
C THR A 116 6.26 1.26 -4.54
N VAL A 117 5.60 2.03 -3.66
CA VAL A 117 4.69 3.09 -4.07
C VAL A 117 5.43 4.21 -4.82
N ALA A 118 6.66 4.53 -4.40
CA ALA A 118 7.50 5.52 -5.09
C ALA A 118 7.88 5.03 -6.50
N GLU A 119 8.25 3.77 -6.66
CA GLU A 119 8.55 3.18 -7.98
C GLU A 119 7.33 3.20 -8.92
N ILE A 120 6.13 2.89 -8.40
CA ILE A 120 4.89 2.96 -9.18
C ILE A 120 4.61 4.40 -9.63
N ILE A 121 4.79 5.39 -8.75
CA ILE A 121 4.64 6.81 -9.09
C ILE A 121 5.67 7.21 -10.15
N PHE A 122 6.93 6.78 -9.99
CA PHE A 122 7.99 7.07 -10.95
C PHE A 122 7.65 6.57 -12.35
N LEU A 123 7.21 5.32 -12.47
CA LEU A 123 6.81 4.71 -13.75
C LEU A 123 5.68 5.51 -14.39
N ARG A 124 4.67 5.95 -13.62
CA ARG A 124 3.56 6.75 -14.13
C ARG A 124 3.96 8.15 -14.54
N GLU A 125 4.76 8.83 -13.72
CA GLU A 125 5.27 10.18 -13.98
C GLU A 125 6.06 10.22 -15.30
N HIS A 126 6.91 9.22 -15.51
CA HIS A 126 7.72 9.07 -16.72
C HIS A 126 7.00 8.35 -17.87
N LYS A 127 5.71 8.00 -17.69
CA LYS A 127 4.86 7.34 -18.69
C LYS A 127 5.43 6.00 -19.18
N ILE A 128 6.19 5.31 -18.35
CA ILE A 128 6.74 3.98 -18.61
C ILE A 128 5.61 2.96 -18.43
N ARG A 129 5.31 2.22 -19.50
CA ARG A 129 4.22 1.24 -19.54
C ARG A 129 4.71 -0.17 -19.23
N PRO A 130 3.84 -1.05 -18.71
CA PRO A 130 4.15 -2.45 -18.44
C PRO A 130 4.25 -3.23 -19.75
N GLU A 131 5.38 -3.07 -20.44
CA GLU A 131 5.71 -3.74 -21.69
C GLU A 131 6.54 -5.00 -21.42
N PRO A 132 6.50 -6.03 -22.29
CA PRO A 132 7.18 -7.30 -22.05
C PRO A 132 8.65 -7.17 -21.65
N ARG A 133 9.38 -6.18 -22.19
CA ARG A 133 10.79 -5.87 -21.87
C ARG A 133 11.06 -5.43 -20.42
N TYR A 134 10.03 -5.12 -19.64
CA TYR A 134 10.14 -4.72 -18.24
C TYR A 134 9.46 -5.70 -17.29
N LEU A 135 8.73 -6.69 -17.82
CA LEU A 135 7.96 -7.63 -17.03
C LEU A 135 8.71 -8.95 -16.88
N HIS A 136 8.38 -9.64 -15.80
CA HIS A 136 8.89 -10.93 -15.37
C HIS A 136 10.33 -10.88 -14.85
N ALA A 137 10.76 -11.97 -14.22
CA ALA A 137 12.00 -12.02 -13.45
C ALA A 137 13.24 -11.86 -14.35
N GLU A 138 13.17 -12.34 -15.59
CA GLU A 138 14.21 -12.22 -16.61
C GLU A 138 14.51 -10.77 -17.00
N ASN A 139 13.52 -9.88 -16.93
CA ASN A 139 13.68 -8.46 -17.28
C ASN A 139 13.85 -7.57 -16.04
N ARG A 140 14.11 -8.17 -14.87
CA ARG A 140 14.32 -7.45 -13.61
C ARG A 140 15.36 -6.34 -13.75
N GLN A 141 16.51 -6.64 -14.37
CA GLN A 141 17.59 -5.66 -14.53
C GLN A 141 17.16 -4.47 -15.39
N ALA A 142 16.47 -4.72 -16.51
CA ALA A 142 15.97 -3.66 -17.39
C ALA A 142 14.98 -2.74 -16.67
N LEU A 143 14.12 -3.29 -15.82
CA LEU A 143 13.20 -2.50 -15.00
C LEU A 143 13.93 -1.68 -13.92
N VAL A 144 14.93 -2.27 -13.24
CA VAL A 144 15.76 -1.54 -12.26
C VAL A 144 16.44 -0.35 -12.93
N GLU A 145 17.07 -0.54 -14.09
CA GLU A 145 17.78 0.53 -14.81
C GLU A 145 16.85 1.61 -15.35
N ALA A 146 15.58 1.26 -15.63
CA ALA A 146 14.57 2.23 -16.02
C ALA A 146 14.10 3.13 -14.87
N ILE A 147 14.07 2.61 -13.64
CA ILE A 147 13.60 3.32 -12.44
C ILE A 147 14.74 4.06 -11.73
N TYR A 148 15.87 3.37 -11.55
CA TYR A 148 16.98 3.85 -10.74
C TYR A 148 18.08 4.44 -11.61
N THR A 149 18.24 5.74 -11.49
CA THR A 149 19.30 6.52 -12.13
C THR A 149 20.36 6.88 -11.11
N LYS A 150 21.49 7.44 -11.57
CA LYS A 150 22.53 7.98 -10.67
C LYS A 150 21.98 8.96 -9.62
N ASN A 151 20.88 9.65 -9.94
CA ASN A 151 20.28 10.65 -9.06
C ASN A 151 19.24 10.06 -8.09
N THR A 152 18.77 8.82 -8.29
CA THR A 152 17.70 8.21 -7.49
C THR A 152 18.14 6.95 -6.74
N ILE A 153 19.37 6.48 -6.97
CA ILE A 153 19.89 5.22 -6.41
C ILE A 153 20.29 5.32 -4.92
N ALA A 154 20.46 6.53 -4.39
CA ALA A 154 20.74 6.73 -2.98
C ALA A 154 19.50 6.41 -2.13
N ASP A 155 19.73 5.89 -0.91
CA ASP A 155 18.66 5.49 0.01
C ASP A 155 17.64 6.61 0.23
N ASN A 156 16.35 6.26 0.12
CA ASN A 156 15.18 7.15 0.26
C ASN A 156 15.11 8.32 -0.74
N CYS A 157 16.01 8.41 -1.72
CA CYS A 157 16.03 9.52 -2.65
C CYS A 157 14.82 9.47 -3.59
N LEU A 158 14.48 8.26 -4.09
CA LEU A 158 13.31 8.09 -4.95
C LEU A 158 12.03 8.47 -4.22
N GLU A 159 11.86 8.05 -2.96
CA GLU A 159 10.70 8.39 -2.13
C GLU A 159 10.57 9.90 -1.91
N GLN A 160 11.69 10.60 -1.70
CA GLN A 160 11.67 12.06 -1.52
C GLN A 160 11.32 12.79 -2.82
N ILE A 161 11.89 12.36 -3.95
CA ILE A 161 11.61 12.98 -5.25
C ILE A 161 10.15 12.73 -5.65
N MET A 162 9.66 11.50 -5.47
CA MET A 162 8.28 11.13 -5.83
C MET A 162 7.24 11.72 -4.88
N GLU A 163 7.64 12.22 -3.71
CA GLU A 163 6.77 13.06 -2.88
C GLU A 163 6.37 14.35 -3.61
N CYS A 164 7.18 14.87 -4.53
CA CYS A 164 6.86 16.08 -5.30
C CYS A 164 6.29 15.80 -6.70
N ALA A 165 6.09 14.53 -7.08
CA ALA A 165 5.59 14.16 -8.41
C ALA A 165 4.14 14.64 -8.63
N GLU A 166 3.85 15.12 -9.84
CA GLU A 166 2.51 15.66 -10.17
C GLU A 166 1.44 14.57 -10.11
N CYS A 167 1.79 13.35 -10.51
CA CYS A 167 0.86 12.22 -10.54
C CYS A 167 0.71 11.50 -9.19
N ARG A 168 1.40 11.95 -8.12
CA ARG A 168 1.43 11.29 -6.80
C ARG A 168 0.03 11.04 -6.25
N ASP A 169 -0.78 12.09 -6.11
CA ASP A 169 -2.08 12.02 -5.44
C ASP A 169 -3.09 11.17 -6.21
N GLU A 170 -3.03 11.25 -7.55
CA GLU A 170 -3.77 10.37 -8.45
C GLU A 170 -3.37 8.90 -8.24
N THR A 171 -2.06 8.61 -8.17
CA THR A 171 -1.56 7.25 -7.96
C THR A 171 -2.01 6.68 -6.62
N ILE A 172 -1.93 7.48 -5.56
CA ILE A 172 -2.41 7.09 -4.23
C ILE A 172 -3.90 6.76 -4.26
N ARG A 173 -4.72 7.58 -4.92
CA ARG A 173 -6.15 7.30 -5.07
C ARG A 173 -6.44 6.03 -5.87
N ILE A 174 -5.66 5.73 -6.91
CA ILE A 174 -5.82 4.48 -7.69
C ILE A 174 -5.48 3.27 -6.82
N LEU A 175 -4.36 3.31 -6.07
CA LEU A 175 -3.97 2.23 -5.14
C LEU A 175 -5.05 2.00 -4.08
N LEU A 176 -5.62 3.07 -3.52
CA LEU A 176 -6.74 2.96 -2.59
C LEU A 176 -8.00 2.39 -3.25
N GLY A 177 -8.27 2.74 -4.52
CA GLY A 177 -9.37 2.17 -5.29
C GLY A 177 -9.23 0.65 -5.44
N LEU A 178 -8.03 0.19 -5.79
CA LEU A 178 -7.71 -1.23 -5.84
C LEU A 178 -7.83 -1.92 -4.47
N LEU A 179 -7.38 -1.27 -3.40
CA LEU A 179 -7.50 -1.78 -2.04
C LEU A 179 -8.98 -1.93 -1.62
N LYS A 180 -9.82 -0.92 -1.88
CA LYS A 180 -11.28 -0.97 -1.63
C LYS A 180 -11.96 -2.09 -2.42
N LYS A 181 -11.51 -2.32 -3.65
CA LYS A 181 -11.97 -3.41 -4.52
C LYS A 181 -11.38 -4.78 -4.15
N LYS A 182 -10.62 -4.86 -3.05
CA LYS A 182 -9.97 -6.08 -2.54
C LYS A 182 -9.02 -6.72 -3.57
N LYS A 183 -8.45 -5.89 -4.44
CA LYS A 183 -7.43 -6.29 -5.43
C LYS A 183 -6.02 -6.16 -4.88
N LEU A 184 -5.85 -5.38 -3.82
CA LEU A 184 -4.60 -5.23 -3.10
C LEU A 184 -4.76 -5.63 -1.64
N ILE A 185 -3.63 -6.01 -1.06
CA ILE A 185 -3.40 -6.19 0.37
C ILE A 185 -2.26 -5.25 0.76
N VAL A 186 -2.36 -4.64 1.93
CA VAL A 186 -1.32 -3.78 2.50
C VAL A 186 -0.64 -4.53 3.63
N LEU A 187 0.68 -4.74 3.49
CA LEU A 187 1.52 -5.47 4.44
C LEU A 187 2.63 -4.59 5.01
#